data_AF-A0A2Z2KW77-F1
#
_entry.id   AF-A0A2Z2KW77-F1
#
_cell.length_a   1.000
_cell.length_b   1.000
_cell.length_c   1.000
_cell.angle_alpha   90.00
_cell.angle_beta   90.00
_cell.angle_gamma   90.00
#
_symmetry.space_group_name_H-M   'P 1'
#
loop_
_entity.id
_entity.type
_entity.pdbx_description
1 polymer ?
#
loop_
_entity_poly.entity_id
_entity_poly.type
_entity_poly.pdbx_seq_one_letter_code
_entity_poly.pdbx_strand_id
1 'polypeptide(L)'
;MKTTGNLGLKKPEGTDIVDIADLNGNMDVLDTAVAAKVDKVSGKQLSTNDYTAAEKSKLAGIAAGANAYTHPNHTGDVISTGDGVTAIAAGAIVNADVNAAAAIDATKIGTGVVSNTEFGYLDGLTGGIQGQLNGKAPLVTTPQQTTAALTYYVRTDGNDSNNGLANTTGGAFRTIGKAISVIPQIVNHAVTINVAAGTYAEVVTIQGFFGSGRLDLLGDTVVSLSRQATGFYVIHNTIAIYIKGFRATNTAGAGFYASSNLNLGFDACSIISSAPTQPGFDIGGGGMVAVNGCLASNRNAALNVNGAVTVVSYVWQVGTGNAYGISVYFGKVSKHGTQPSGATPEYVTAGGDIGGGGVINPWGDNTDTTRPVGDLSRFSSGGQSIAASTISKIIFTFSANNQKNTCDIPNSRFVAPETGYYLVNCRVGITGASGYNQLMLYVNGSVNTVLAETWQNATNGLTISGASILRLLAGYTVDFHVFVNAAATVNYKDENTHASIIRIA
;
A
#
# COMPACT_ATOMS: atom_id res chain seq x y z
N MET A 1 3.14 123.46 -97.80
CA MET A 1 3.40 123.33 -96.36
C MET A 1 3.70 121.87 -95.99
N LYS A 2 4.97 121.52 -95.76
CA LYS A 2 5.40 120.18 -95.29
C LYS A 2 5.30 120.07 -93.75
N THR A 3 5.01 118.89 -93.21
CA THR A 3 4.96 118.63 -91.76
C THR A 3 6.03 117.64 -91.26
N THR A 4 6.22 117.51 -89.93
CA THR A 4 7.06 116.46 -89.30
C THR A 4 6.29 115.14 -89.14
N GLY A 5 7.00 114.00 -89.17
CA GLY A 5 6.37 112.67 -89.17
C GLY A 5 5.78 112.18 -87.84
N ASN A 6 6.31 112.61 -86.69
CA ASN A 6 5.85 112.10 -85.38
C ASN A 6 4.68 112.91 -84.81
N LEU A 7 4.78 114.23 -84.86
CA LEU A 7 3.83 115.15 -84.22
C LEU A 7 3.17 116.12 -85.21
N GLY A 8 3.34 115.91 -86.52
CA GLY A 8 2.62 116.68 -87.54
C GLY A 8 2.97 118.18 -87.63
N LEU A 9 4.05 118.62 -86.97
CA LEU A 9 4.43 120.04 -86.90
C LEU A 9 4.73 120.64 -88.28
N LYS A 10 4.20 121.82 -88.59
CA LYS A 10 4.37 122.57 -89.85
C LYS A 10 5.81 123.08 -90.03
N LYS A 11 6.35 123.06 -91.26
CA LYS A 11 7.71 123.55 -91.60
C LYS A 11 7.64 124.78 -92.53
N PRO A 12 8.52 125.80 -92.36
CA PRO A 12 8.60 126.95 -93.28
C PRO A 12 9.08 126.55 -94.69
N GLU A 13 8.60 127.23 -95.73
CA GLU A 13 9.08 127.08 -97.13
C GLU A 13 9.77 128.37 -97.61
N GLY A 14 10.72 128.26 -98.57
CA GLY A 14 11.70 129.32 -98.87
C GLY A 14 11.18 130.65 -99.42
N THR A 15 9.88 130.75 -99.74
CA THR A 15 9.20 131.98 -100.15
C THR A 15 8.08 132.41 -99.19
N ASP A 16 7.84 131.64 -98.12
CA ASP A 16 6.83 131.94 -97.11
C ASP A 16 7.37 132.92 -96.08
N ILE A 17 6.61 133.99 -95.81
CA ILE A 17 6.84 134.85 -94.66
C ILE A 17 6.44 134.04 -93.43
N VAL A 18 7.34 133.89 -92.45
CA VAL A 18 7.07 133.14 -91.23
C VAL A 18 5.86 133.75 -90.51
N ASP A 19 4.72 133.06 -90.55
CA ASP A 19 3.52 133.44 -89.80
C ASP A 19 3.63 132.96 -88.35
N ILE A 20 3.41 133.87 -87.41
CA ILE A 20 3.40 133.60 -85.97
C ILE A 20 2.35 132.54 -85.60
N ALA A 21 1.27 132.42 -86.39
CA ALA A 21 0.21 131.44 -86.15
C ALA A 21 0.71 129.99 -86.30
N ASP A 22 1.59 129.73 -87.26
CA ASP A 22 2.12 128.38 -87.50
C ASP A 22 3.11 127.95 -86.41
N LEU A 23 3.89 128.88 -85.86
CA LEU A 23 4.80 128.61 -84.74
C LEU A 23 4.04 128.31 -83.46
N ASN A 24 3.01 129.11 -83.14
CA ASN A 24 2.18 128.87 -81.96
C ASN A 24 1.42 127.54 -82.07
N GLY A 25 0.85 127.24 -83.24
CA GLY A 25 0.17 125.96 -83.46
C GLY A 25 1.09 124.75 -83.29
N ASN A 26 2.36 124.85 -83.72
CA ASN A 26 3.33 123.79 -83.48
C ASN A 26 3.71 123.65 -82.00
N MET A 27 3.82 124.76 -81.27
CA MET A 27 4.18 124.74 -79.86
C MET A 27 3.07 124.11 -79.00
N ASP A 28 1.81 124.40 -79.28
CA ASP A 28 0.67 123.80 -78.57
C ASP A 28 0.62 122.27 -78.77
N VAL A 29 0.92 121.80 -79.99
CA VAL A 29 1.00 120.37 -80.30
C VAL A 29 2.16 119.71 -79.55
N LEU A 30 3.30 120.40 -79.45
CA LEU A 30 4.45 119.88 -78.72
C LEU A 30 4.17 119.80 -77.21
N ASP A 31 3.59 120.85 -76.62
CA ASP A 31 3.28 120.92 -75.19
C ASP A 31 2.28 119.83 -74.79
N THR A 32 1.22 119.65 -75.59
CA THR A 32 0.24 118.58 -75.39
C THR A 32 0.89 117.20 -75.45
N ALA A 33 1.78 116.97 -76.42
CA ALA A 33 2.45 115.68 -76.60
C ALA A 33 3.44 115.36 -75.47
N VAL A 34 4.12 116.37 -74.93
CA VAL A 34 5.06 116.21 -73.81
C VAL A 34 4.31 116.00 -72.50
N ALA A 35 3.23 116.74 -72.25
CA ALA A 35 2.38 116.54 -71.06
C ALA A 35 1.77 115.12 -70.99
N ALA A 36 1.57 114.45 -72.13
CA ALA A 36 1.08 113.08 -72.19
C ALA A 36 2.17 112.01 -71.94
N LYS A 37 3.44 112.40 -71.85
CA LYS A 37 4.53 111.47 -71.51
C LYS A 37 4.65 111.33 -70.00
N VAL A 38 4.90 110.09 -69.58
CA VAL A 38 5.15 109.77 -68.17
C VAL A 38 6.66 109.80 -67.91
N ASP A 39 7.06 110.43 -66.80
CA ASP A 39 8.48 110.53 -66.39
C ASP A 39 9.13 109.16 -66.17
N LYS A 40 10.42 109.05 -66.54
CA LYS A 40 11.23 107.86 -66.30
C LYS A 40 11.71 107.82 -64.86
N VAL A 41 11.46 106.71 -64.16
CA VAL A 41 12.06 106.43 -62.84
C VAL A 41 13.19 105.40 -62.99
N SER A 42 14.32 105.65 -62.31
CA SER A 42 15.49 104.75 -62.35
C SER A 42 15.14 103.33 -61.87
N GLY A 43 15.60 102.30 -62.60
CA GLY A 43 15.37 100.89 -62.28
C GLY A 43 14.05 100.29 -62.79
N LYS A 44 13.23 101.03 -63.54
CA LYS A 44 11.99 100.53 -64.16
C LYS A 44 12.04 100.64 -65.70
N GLN A 45 11.42 99.69 -66.41
CA GLN A 45 11.04 99.91 -67.81
C GLN A 45 9.91 100.95 -67.88
N LEU A 46 9.89 101.78 -68.92
CA LEU A 46 8.78 102.71 -69.15
C LEU A 46 7.53 101.91 -69.51
N SER A 47 6.46 102.11 -68.74
CA SER A 47 5.04 101.81 -69.04
C SER A 47 4.43 100.40 -68.86
N THR A 48 4.71 99.69 -67.75
CA THR A 48 3.79 98.63 -67.28
C THR A 48 3.71 98.60 -65.75
N ASN A 49 2.64 99.19 -65.20
CA ASN A 49 2.27 99.01 -63.79
C ASN A 49 1.54 97.67 -63.65
N ASP A 50 2.26 96.56 -63.47
CA ASP A 50 1.67 95.21 -63.50
C ASP A 50 1.03 94.73 -62.18
N TYR A 51 0.67 95.63 -61.26
CA TYR A 51 -0.15 95.27 -60.10
C TYR A 51 -1.15 96.37 -59.79
N THR A 52 -2.42 95.99 -59.61
CA THR A 52 -3.46 96.89 -59.10
C THR A 52 -3.20 97.21 -57.63
N ALA A 53 -3.73 98.34 -57.14
CA ALA A 53 -3.60 98.74 -55.73
C ALA A 53 -4.16 97.67 -54.76
N ALA A 54 -5.20 96.94 -55.17
CA ALA A 54 -5.80 95.86 -54.40
C ALA A 54 -4.85 94.66 -54.25
N GLU A 55 -4.15 94.27 -55.33
CA GLU A 55 -3.16 93.19 -55.30
C GLU A 55 -1.98 93.56 -54.40
N LYS A 56 -1.48 94.80 -54.52
CA LYS A 56 -0.36 95.27 -53.69
C LYS A 56 -0.68 95.28 -52.20
N SER A 57 -1.88 95.71 -51.81
CA SER A 57 -2.32 95.63 -50.40
C SER A 57 -2.45 94.19 -49.90
N LYS A 58 -2.90 93.27 -50.76
CA LYS A 58 -3.05 91.86 -50.40
C LYS A 58 -1.70 91.16 -50.18
N LEU A 59 -0.69 91.53 -50.98
CA LEU A 59 0.68 91.02 -50.86
C LEU A 59 1.45 91.63 -49.67
N ALA A 60 1.20 92.91 -49.33
CA ALA A 60 1.89 93.60 -48.25
C ALA A 60 1.58 93.02 -46.85
N GLY A 61 0.46 92.31 -46.69
CA GLY A 61 0.05 91.70 -45.42
C GLY A 61 0.64 90.30 -45.14
N ILE A 62 1.37 89.69 -46.08
CA ILE A 62 1.90 88.33 -45.93
C ILE A 62 3.31 88.38 -45.35
N ALA A 63 3.51 87.79 -44.16
CA ALA A 63 4.82 87.72 -43.51
C ALA A 63 5.80 86.79 -44.25
N ALA A 64 7.10 87.06 -44.13
CA ALA A 64 8.14 86.23 -44.74
C ALA A 64 8.08 84.78 -44.19
N GLY A 65 7.93 83.81 -45.10
CA GLY A 65 7.86 82.38 -44.74
C GLY A 65 6.44 81.86 -44.43
N ALA A 66 5.39 82.67 -44.59
CA ALA A 66 4.02 82.19 -44.41
C ALA A 66 3.69 81.06 -45.41
N ASN A 67 3.42 79.86 -44.89
CA ASN A 67 2.90 78.73 -45.65
C ASN A 67 1.37 78.66 -45.46
N ALA A 68 0.61 78.50 -46.55
CA ALA A 68 -0.83 78.30 -46.49
C ALA A 68 -1.19 76.84 -46.10
N TYR A 69 -0.49 76.27 -45.11
CA TYR A 69 -0.64 74.87 -44.73
C TYR A 69 -1.40 74.73 -43.41
N THR A 70 -2.71 74.54 -43.52
CA THR A 70 -3.54 73.95 -42.46
C THR A 70 -3.50 72.44 -42.62
N HIS A 71 -2.92 71.73 -41.65
CA HIS A 71 -2.92 70.27 -41.64
C HIS A 71 -4.38 69.76 -41.55
N PRO A 72 -4.86 68.91 -42.47
CA PRO A 72 -6.19 68.32 -42.36
C PRO A 72 -6.28 67.53 -41.05
N ASN A 73 -7.33 67.72 -40.27
CA ASN A 73 -7.57 66.87 -39.11
C ASN A 73 -7.78 65.42 -39.60
N HIS A 74 -7.05 64.46 -39.06
CA HIS A 74 -7.31 63.04 -39.30
C HIS A 74 -8.51 62.63 -38.46
N THR A 75 -9.46 61.94 -39.08
CA THR A 75 -10.57 61.27 -38.38
C THR A 75 -10.12 59.85 -38.05
N GLY A 76 -10.01 59.50 -36.76
CA GLY A 76 -9.58 58.19 -36.26
C GLY A 76 -8.83 58.29 -34.92
N ASP A 77 -8.09 57.23 -34.55
CA ASP A 77 -7.48 57.02 -33.22
C ASP A 77 -6.28 57.92 -32.88
N VAL A 78 -5.96 58.86 -33.76
CA VAL A 78 -4.79 59.73 -33.63
C VAL A 78 -5.23 61.17 -33.48
N ILE A 79 -4.63 61.89 -32.54
CA ILE A 79 -4.68 63.36 -32.45
C ILE A 79 -3.26 63.84 -32.77
N SER A 80 -3.11 64.76 -33.73
CA SER A 80 -1.80 65.38 -34.04
C SER A 80 -1.85 66.85 -33.70
N THR A 81 -0.92 67.28 -32.85
CA THR A 81 -0.59 68.68 -32.63
C THR A 81 0.92 68.81 -32.78
N GLY A 82 1.40 69.18 -33.97
CA GLY A 82 2.79 69.59 -34.22
C GLY A 82 3.86 68.54 -33.85
N ASP A 83 4.38 67.86 -34.86
CA ASP A 83 5.75 67.32 -34.93
C ASP A 83 6.12 66.01 -34.18
N GLY A 84 5.20 65.30 -33.52
CA GLY A 84 5.48 63.92 -33.08
C GLY A 84 4.54 63.36 -32.02
N VAL A 85 4.20 62.07 -32.16
CA VAL A 85 3.31 61.35 -31.23
C VAL A 85 4.03 61.07 -29.91
N THR A 86 3.39 61.36 -28.77
CA THR A 86 3.86 60.88 -27.45
C THR A 86 2.89 59.93 -26.74
N ALA A 87 1.57 59.94 -27.04
CA ALA A 87 0.61 58.96 -26.48
C ALA A 87 -0.72 58.90 -27.26
N ILE A 88 -1.41 57.76 -27.17
CA ILE A 88 -2.81 57.58 -27.59
C ILE A 88 -3.73 57.88 -26.38
N ALA A 89 -4.88 58.52 -26.59
CA ALA A 89 -5.81 58.84 -25.50
C ALA A 89 -6.38 57.57 -24.84
N ALA A 90 -6.64 57.61 -23.53
CA ALA A 90 -7.23 56.49 -22.81
C ALA A 90 -8.60 56.11 -23.37
N GLY A 91 -8.81 54.83 -23.67
CA GLY A 91 -10.06 54.32 -24.25
C GLY A 91 -10.26 54.63 -25.74
N ALA A 92 -9.29 55.26 -26.41
CA ALA A 92 -9.38 55.53 -27.84
C ALA A 92 -9.24 54.27 -28.71
N ILE A 93 -8.50 53.26 -28.23
CA ILE A 93 -8.45 51.94 -28.88
C ILE A 93 -9.63 51.11 -28.39
N VAL A 94 -10.62 50.92 -29.25
CA VAL A 94 -11.74 50.00 -29.08
C VAL A 94 -11.56 48.74 -29.91
N ASN A 95 -12.38 47.71 -29.68
CA ASN A 95 -12.27 46.45 -30.41
C ASN A 95 -12.48 46.61 -31.93
N ALA A 96 -13.20 47.65 -32.37
CA ALA A 96 -13.43 47.93 -33.79
C ALA A 96 -12.18 48.44 -34.52
N ASP A 97 -11.22 49.02 -33.80
CA ASP A 97 -9.97 49.55 -34.37
C ASP A 97 -8.93 48.43 -34.61
N VAL A 98 -9.12 47.29 -33.94
CA VAL A 98 -8.30 46.09 -34.13
C VAL A 98 -8.81 45.34 -35.36
N ASN A 99 -8.01 45.34 -36.43
CA ASN A 99 -8.29 44.54 -37.63
C ASN A 99 -8.46 43.07 -37.25
N ALA A 100 -9.45 42.38 -37.84
CA ALA A 100 -9.68 40.94 -37.61
C ALA A 100 -8.46 40.06 -37.96
N ALA A 101 -7.56 40.53 -38.83
CA ALA A 101 -6.30 39.86 -39.18
C ALA A 101 -5.08 40.35 -38.36
N ALA A 102 -5.29 41.22 -37.36
CA ALA A 102 -4.21 41.73 -36.53
C ALA A 102 -3.61 40.60 -35.67
N ALA A 103 -2.33 40.32 -35.86
CA ALA A 103 -1.56 39.40 -35.03
C ALA A 103 -1.06 40.13 -33.77
N ILE A 104 -1.97 40.49 -32.86
CA ILE A 104 -1.58 41.10 -31.58
C ILE A 104 -0.90 40.02 -30.74
N ASP A 105 0.39 40.20 -30.49
CA ASP A 105 1.16 39.31 -29.63
C ASP A 105 0.64 39.39 -28.18
N ALA A 106 0.41 38.25 -27.53
CA ALA A 106 -0.03 38.14 -26.15
C ALA A 106 0.89 38.90 -25.18
N THR A 107 2.18 39.02 -25.50
CA THR A 107 3.15 39.82 -24.72
C THR A 107 2.83 41.32 -24.73
N LYS A 108 1.97 41.79 -25.65
CA LYS A 108 1.51 43.18 -25.75
C LYS A 108 0.21 43.43 -24.98
N ILE A 109 -0.44 42.39 -24.47
CA ILE A 109 -1.70 42.47 -23.73
C ILE A 109 -1.41 42.24 -22.22
N GLY A 110 -0.93 43.29 -21.53
CA GLY A 110 -0.70 43.27 -20.08
C GLY A 110 0.77 43.41 -19.66
N THR A 111 1.22 42.59 -18.69
CA THR A 111 2.60 42.65 -18.14
C THR A 111 3.67 42.05 -19.06
N GLY A 112 3.27 41.49 -20.20
CA GLY A 112 4.16 40.86 -21.18
C GLY A 112 4.76 39.52 -20.77
N VAL A 113 4.26 38.92 -19.68
CA VAL A 113 4.77 37.65 -19.16
C VAL A 113 4.22 36.43 -19.93
N VAL A 114 3.02 36.54 -20.51
CA VAL A 114 2.36 35.44 -21.22
C VAL A 114 2.72 35.48 -22.71
N SER A 115 3.33 34.42 -23.22
CA SER A 115 3.62 34.25 -24.65
C SER A 115 2.39 33.84 -25.46
N ASN A 116 2.44 33.98 -26.79
CA ASN A 116 1.40 33.47 -27.70
C ASN A 116 1.12 31.97 -27.49
N THR A 117 2.17 31.19 -27.20
CA THR A 117 2.04 29.74 -26.94
C THR A 117 1.27 29.48 -25.65
N GLU A 118 1.60 30.19 -24.56
CA GLU A 118 0.90 30.04 -23.29
C GLU A 118 -0.56 30.51 -23.37
N PHE A 119 -0.83 31.60 -24.10
CA PHE A 119 -2.18 32.07 -24.34
C PHE A 119 -2.98 31.07 -25.20
N GLY A 120 -2.33 30.41 -26.16
CA GLY A 120 -2.94 29.34 -26.97
C GLY A 120 -3.37 28.11 -26.16
N TYR A 121 -2.76 27.82 -25.01
CA TYR A 121 -3.26 26.75 -24.12
C TYR A 121 -4.61 27.04 -23.48
N LEU A 122 -5.11 28.28 -23.59
CA LEU A 122 -6.46 28.67 -23.18
C LEU A 122 -7.52 28.38 -24.26
N ASP A 123 -7.11 27.91 -25.45
CA ASP A 123 -8.06 27.50 -26.49
C ASP A 123 -8.86 26.26 -26.05
N GLY A 124 -10.18 26.29 -26.23
CA GLY A 124 -11.09 25.22 -25.81
C GLY A 124 -11.62 25.30 -24.36
N LEU A 125 -11.35 26.38 -23.62
CA LEU A 125 -11.98 26.61 -22.31
C LEU A 125 -13.46 26.98 -22.48
N THR A 126 -14.34 26.32 -21.72
CA THR A 126 -15.81 26.52 -21.78
C THR A 126 -16.35 27.42 -20.66
N GLY A 127 -15.47 27.98 -19.83
CA GLY A 127 -15.82 28.86 -18.72
C GLY A 127 -14.60 29.60 -18.16
N GLY A 128 -14.77 30.30 -17.04
CA GLY A 128 -13.65 31.00 -16.39
C GLY A 128 -12.57 30.02 -15.90
N ILE A 129 -11.30 30.33 -16.19
CA ILE A 129 -10.12 29.49 -15.84
C ILE A 129 -10.15 29.09 -14.36
N GLN A 130 -10.39 30.05 -13.46
CA GLN A 130 -10.43 29.78 -12.03
C GLN A 130 -11.54 28.78 -11.66
N GLY A 131 -12.69 28.84 -12.33
CA GLY A 131 -13.80 27.90 -12.13
C GLY A 131 -13.43 26.49 -12.58
N GLN A 132 -12.76 26.35 -13.72
CA GLN A 132 -12.30 25.04 -14.22
C GLN A 132 -11.19 24.44 -13.36
N LEU A 133 -10.26 25.26 -12.85
CA LEU A 133 -9.24 24.83 -11.89
C LEU A 133 -9.87 24.39 -10.56
N ASN A 134 -10.82 25.18 -10.04
CA ASN A 134 -11.56 24.82 -8.82
C ASN A 134 -12.43 23.56 -9.01
N GLY A 135 -12.86 23.28 -10.24
CA GLY A 135 -13.65 22.10 -10.60
C GLY A 135 -12.84 20.83 -10.83
N LYS A 136 -11.50 20.90 -10.89
CA LYS A 136 -10.65 19.70 -10.94
C LYS A 136 -10.77 18.94 -9.61
N ALA A 137 -11.05 17.65 -9.67
CA ALA A 137 -11.16 16.82 -8.48
C ALA A 137 -9.86 16.86 -7.66
N PRO A 138 -9.92 17.01 -6.32
CA PRO A 138 -8.74 16.92 -5.48
C PRO A 138 -8.13 15.52 -5.59
N LEU A 139 -6.88 15.39 -6.05
CA LEU A 139 -6.16 14.10 -6.07
C LEU A 139 -5.93 13.53 -4.67
N VAL A 140 -6.14 14.33 -3.63
CA VAL A 140 -6.07 13.90 -2.23
C VAL A 140 -7.23 12.97 -1.83
N THR A 141 -8.34 12.97 -2.58
CA THR A 141 -9.52 12.13 -2.29
C THR A 141 -9.57 10.85 -3.11
N THR A 142 -8.69 10.64 -4.09
CA THR A 142 -8.56 9.36 -4.79
C THR A 142 -7.67 8.40 -3.99
N PRO A 143 -8.02 7.10 -3.88
CA PRO A 143 -7.16 6.12 -3.23
C PRO A 143 -5.76 6.13 -3.84
N GLN A 144 -4.78 6.45 -3.00
CA GLN A 144 -3.38 6.50 -3.39
C GLN A 144 -2.73 5.13 -3.19
N GLN A 145 -1.73 4.83 -4.02
CA GLN A 145 -0.91 3.64 -3.90
C GLN A 145 0.57 3.99 -3.76
N THR A 146 1.33 3.15 -3.07
CA THR A 146 2.80 3.27 -3.04
C THR A 146 3.36 3.11 -4.45
N THR A 147 4.22 4.03 -4.90
CA THR A 147 4.90 3.97 -6.20
C THR A 147 6.32 3.40 -6.11
N ALA A 148 6.86 3.27 -4.90
CA ALA A 148 8.16 2.66 -4.59
C ALA A 148 8.16 2.21 -3.11
N ALA A 149 9.26 1.57 -2.68
CA ALA A 149 9.48 1.29 -1.27
C ALA A 149 9.61 2.59 -0.47
N LEU A 150 9.08 2.61 0.75
CA LEU A 150 9.07 3.79 1.63
C LEU A 150 9.84 3.50 2.91
N THR A 151 10.61 4.48 3.38
CA THR A 151 11.24 4.44 4.70
C THR A 151 10.97 5.74 5.43
N TYR A 152 10.36 5.61 6.61
CA TYR A 152 10.08 6.73 7.50
C TYR A 152 10.84 6.60 8.82
N TYR A 153 11.14 7.74 9.42
CA TYR A 153 11.80 7.84 10.72
C TYR A 153 10.89 8.56 11.71
N VAL A 154 10.84 8.03 12.94
CA VAL A 154 10.06 8.59 14.05
C VAL A 154 10.98 8.82 15.24
N ARG A 155 10.94 10.01 15.83
CA ARG A 155 11.77 10.41 16.98
C ARG A 155 11.00 11.30 17.94
N THR A 156 11.25 11.18 19.24
CA THR A 156 10.59 12.02 20.27
C THR A 156 10.95 13.51 20.17
N ASP A 157 12.11 13.83 19.59
CA ASP A 157 12.57 15.20 19.30
C ASP A 157 12.14 15.68 17.90
N GLY A 158 11.43 14.87 17.11
CA GLY A 158 10.95 15.23 15.78
C GLY A 158 9.71 16.16 15.79
N ASN A 159 9.15 16.38 14.60
CA ASN A 159 7.93 17.19 14.37
C ASN A 159 7.01 16.51 13.34
N ASP A 160 5.71 16.45 13.61
CA ASP A 160 4.72 15.84 12.70
C ASP A 160 4.44 16.66 11.44
N SER A 161 4.96 17.89 11.36
CA SER A 161 5.05 18.68 10.13
C SER A 161 6.24 18.31 9.24
N ASN A 162 7.17 17.46 9.70
CA ASN A 162 8.27 16.97 8.87
C ASN A 162 7.76 15.95 7.83
N ASN A 163 8.63 15.53 6.90
CA ASN A 163 8.29 14.55 5.86
C ASN A 163 8.63 13.09 6.25
N GLY A 164 9.32 12.88 7.37
CA GLY A 164 9.71 11.56 7.86
C GLY A 164 10.88 10.91 7.13
N LEU A 165 11.48 11.54 6.13
CA LEU A 165 12.42 10.88 5.20
C LEU A 165 13.88 10.86 5.68
N ALA A 166 14.19 11.56 6.78
CA ALA A 166 15.54 11.59 7.35
C ALA A 166 15.53 11.34 8.86
N ASN A 167 16.50 10.56 9.34
CA ASN A 167 16.69 10.27 10.76
C ASN A 167 17.38 11.44 11.50
N THR A 168 16.73 12.60 11.52
CA THR A 168 17.19 13.80 12.20
C THR A 168 16.00 14.50 12.85
N THR A 169 16.25 15.37 13.83
CA THR A 169 15.21 16.21 14.47
C THR A 169 14.40 17.01 13.45
N GLY A 170 15.03 17.54 12.39
CA GLY A 170 14.37 18.29 11.32
C GLY A 170 13.74 17.44 10.20
N GLY A 171 13.93 16.12 10.22
CA GLY A 171 13.45 15.21 9.17
C GLY A 171 12.44 14.17 9.62
N ALA A 172 12.51 13.72 10.88
CA ALA A 172 11.68 12.64 11.41
C ALA A 172 10.32 13.13 11.91
N PHE A 173 9.30 12.28 11.83
CA PHE A 173 8.02 12.52 12.51
C PHE A 173 8.19 12.47 14.03
N ARG A 174 7.31 13.16 14.76
CA ARG A 174 7.28 13.10 16.24
C ARG A 174 6.56 11.85 16.73
N THR A 175 5.50 11.44 16.04
CA THR A 175 4.63 10.32 16.44
C THR A 175 4.66 9.17 15.45
N ILE A 176 4.39 7.96 15.95
CA ILE A 176 4.26 6.75 15.14
C ILE A 176 2.95 6.81 14.36
N GLY A 177 1.87 7.30 14.98
CA GLY A 177 0.58 7.50 14.31
C GLY A 177 0.68 8.42 13.10
N LYS A 178 1.49 9.49 13.17
CA LYS A 178 1.73 10.35 12.00
C LYS A 178 2.41 9.60 10.87
N ALA A 179 3.46 8.82 11.16
CA ALA A 179 4.14 8.02 10.15
C ALA A 179 3.22 7.01 9.46
N ILE A 180 2.27 6.41 10.20
CA ILE A 180 1.26 5.51 9.64
C ILE A 180 0.27 6.29 8.74
N SER A 181 -0.17 7.47 9.18
CA SER A 181 -1.19 8.26 8.48
C SER A 181 -0.81 8.73 7.08
N VAL A 182 0.50 8.84 6.79
CA VAL A 182 1.01 9.29 5.47
C VAL A 182 1.26 8.13 4.51
N ILE A 183 1.07 6.88 4.93
CA ILE A 183 1.21 5.71 4.07
C ILE A 183 -0.03 5.60 3.18
N PRO A 184 0.13 5.47 1.85
CA PRO A 184 -1.00 5.20 0.98
C PRO A 184 -1.74 3.92 1.38
N GLN A 185 -3.07 3.92 1.29
CA GLN A 185 -3.88 2.78 1.74
C GLN A 185 -3.60 1.51 0.92
N ILE A 186 -3.27 1.67 -0.38
CA ILE A 186 -2.77 0.60 -1.24
C ILE A 186 -1.24 0.52 -1.11
N VAL A 187 -0.75 -0.54 -0.47
CA VAL A 187 0.66 -0.82 -0.27
C VAL A 187 1.06 -2.01 -1.14
N ASN A 188 1.82 -1.72 -2.20
CA ASN A 188 2.34 -2.71 -3.16
C ASN A 188 3.86 -2.90 -3.06
N HIS A 189 4.52 -2.11 -2.20
CA HIS A 189 5.95 -2.17 -1.94
C HIS A 189 6.22 -2.35 -0.45
N ALA A 190 7.48 -2.59 -0.07
CA ALA A 190 7.89 -2.60 1.33
C ALA A 190 7.82 -1.19 1.93
N VAL A 191 7.18 -1.06 3.09
CA VAL A 191 7.16 0.17 3.88
C VAL A 191 7.83 -0.10 5.22
N THR A 192 8.81 0.70 5.58
CA THR A 192 9.54 0.55 6.85
C THR A 192 9.43 1.82 7.68
N ILE A 193 9.04 1.70 8.94
CA ILE A 193 9.04 2.79 9.91
C ILE A 193 10.10 2.48 10.98
N ASN A 194 11.20 3.24 10.97
CA ASN A 194 12.25 3.15 11.97
C ASN A 194 11.94 4.10 13.14
N VAL A 195 11.71 3.54 14.32
CA VAL A 195 11.40 4.33 15.52
C VAL A 195 12.65 4.45 16.39
N ALA A 196 13.00 5.67 16.79
CA ALA A 196 14.10 5.91 17.72
C ALA A 196 13.71 5.54 19.17
N ALA A 197 14.69 5.43 20.05
CA ALA A 197 14.44 5.24 21.47
C ALA A 197 13.62 6.43 22.03
N GLY A 198 12.60 6.12 22.82
CA GLY A 198 11.68 7.11 23.35
C GLY A 198 10.39 6.52 23.91
N THR A 199 9.62 7.38 24.57
CA THR A 199 8.26 7.08 25.02
C THR A 199 7.28 7.86 24.15
N TYR A 200 6.45 7.13 23.42
CA TYR A 200 5.43 7.64 22.52
C TYR A 200 4.07 7.43 23.19
N ALA A 201 3.54 8.47 23.84
CA ALA A 201 2.30 8.39 24.63
C ALA A 201 1.05 8.34 23.74
N GLU A 202 0.95 7.31 22.91
CA GLU A 202 -0.11 7.10 21.93
C GLU A 202 -0.48 5.61 21.85
N VAL A 203 -1.73 5.33 21.45
CA VAL A 203 -2.12 4.01 20.96
C VAL A 203 -1.85 3.99 19.46
N VAL A 204 -0.92 3.15 19.04
CA VAL A 204 -0.50 3.02 17.65
C VAL A 204 -1.54 2.16 16.91
N THR A 205 -2.33 2.79 16.05
CA THR A 205 -3.37 2.11 15.25
C THR A 205 -2.87 1.89 13.82
N ILE A 206 -2.77 0.63 13.40
CA ILE A 206 -2.43 0.21 12.03
C ILE A 206 -3.68 -0.42 11.43
N GLN A 207 -4.34 0.29 10.51
CA GLN A 207 -5.65 -0.13 10.02
C GLN A 207 -5.84 0.06 8.52
N GLY A 208 -6.46 -0.95 7.90
CA GLY A 208 -7.08 -0.81 6.58
C GLY A 208 -6.11 -0.80 5.41
N PHE A 209 -4.88 -1.30 5.58
CA PHE A 209 -3.92 -1.44 4.49
C PHE A 209 -4.19 -2.68 3.63
N PHE A 210 -4.12 -2.52 2.32
CA PHE A 210 -4.31 -3.58 1.34
C PHE A 210 -3.29 -3.51 0.21
N GLY A 211 -3.15 -4.59 -0.57
CA GLY A 211 -2.18 -4.69 -1.65
C GLY A 211 -1.29 -5.92 -1.51
N SER A 212 -0.16 -5.92 -2.23
CA SER A 212 0.81 -7.03 -2.26
C SER A 212 2.08 -6.77 -1.44
N GLY A 213 2.21 -5.58 -0.84
CA GLY A 213 3.39 -5.17 -0.09
C GLY A 213 3.38 -5.64 1.37
N ARG A 214 4.20 -4.97 2.19
CA ARG A 214 4.28 -5.21 3.64
C ARG A 214 4.62 -3.93 4.39
N LEU A 215 4.29 -3.88 5.68
CA LEU A 215 4.65 -2.79 6.59
C LEU A 215 5.46 -3.34 7.78
N ASP A 216 6.67 -2.82 7.94
CA ASP A 216 7.59 -3.15 9.02
C ASP A 216 7.69 -1.96 9.99
N LEU A 217 7.19 -2.12 11.21
CA LEU A 217 7.39 -1.17 12.31
C LEU A 217 8.55 -1.65 13.18
N LEU A 218 9.69 -0.95 13.08
CA LEU A 218 10.97 -1.41 13.60
C LEU A 218 11.40 -0.62 14.84
N GLY A 219 11.55 -1.35 15.95
CA GLY A 219 12.12 -0.90 17.21
C GLY A 219 13.40 -1.67 17.57
N ASP A 220 13.43 -2.24 18.77
CA ASP A 220 14.55 -3.05 19.25
C ASP A 220 14.62 -4.46 18.62
N THR A 221 15.78 -5.11 18.68
CA THR A 221 15.92 -6.52 18.25
C THR A 221 15.69 -7.52 19.37
N VAL A 222 15.55 -7.04 20.60
CA VAL A 222 15.30 -7.81 21.83
C VAL A 222 14.29 -7.05 22.69
N VAL A 223 13.63 -7.75 23.62
CA VAL A 223 12.73 -7.11 24.58
C VAL A 223 13.51 -6.06 25.37
N SER A 224 13.02 -4.82 25.34
CA SER A 224 13.70 -3.66 25.94
C SER A 224 12.69 -2.62 26.45
N LEU A 225 13.18 -1.68 27.26
CA LEU A 225 12.44 -0.51 27.74
C LEU A 225 12.67 0.73 26.86
N SER A 226 13.57 0.67 25.89
CA SER A 226 14.02 1.84 25.10
C SER A 226 12.93 2.43 24.21
N ARG A 227 11.92 1.65 23.81
CA ARG A 227 10.86 2.09 22.90
C ARG A 227 9.50 1.71 23.46
N GLN A 228 8.79 2.70 23.96
CA GLN A 228 7.51 2.51 24.63
C GLN A 228 6.38 3.19 23.87
N ALA A 229 5.25 2.51 23.76
CA ALA A 229 3.98 3.11 23.35
C ALA A 229 2.86 2.73 24.34
N THR A 230 1.71 3.41 24.30
CA THR A 230 0.57 3.02 25.15
C THR A 230 0.10 1.63 24.76
N GLY A 231 -0.14 1.38 23.48
CA GLY A 231 -0.51 0.06 22.95
C GLY A 231 -0.45 0.03 21.43
N PHE A 232 -0.64 -1.15 20.85
CA PHE A 232 -0.58 -1.40 19.41
C PHE A 232 -1.84 -2.11 18.96
N TYR A 233 -2.67 -1.43 18.16
CA TYR A 233 -3.93 -1.95 17.66
C TYR A 233 -3.79 -2.15 16.15
N VAL A 234 -3.75 -3.41 15.71
CA VAL A 234 -3.55 -3.80 14.32
C VAL A 234 -4.81 -4.45 13.79
N ILE A 235 -5.52 -3.79 12.90
CA ILE A 235 -6.87 -4.25 12.50
C ILE A 235 -7.14 -4.11 11.00
N HIS A 236 -7.82 -5.11 10.42
CA HIS A 236 -8.33 -5.05 9.03
C HIS A 236 -7.25 -4.82 7.97
N ASN A 237 -6.07 -5.44 8.12
CA ASN A 237 -4.99 -5.35 7.13
C ASN A 237 -4.87 -6.63 6.31
N THR A 238 -4.81 -6.50 4.99
CA THR A 238 -4.61 -7.64 4.07
C THR A 238 -3.17 -7.77 3.58
N ILE A 239 -2.31 -6.80 3.89
CA ILE A 239 -0.85 -6.92 3.72
C ILE A 239 -0.21 -7.59 4.95
N ALA A 240 1.04 -8.03 4.81
CA ALA A 240 1.83 -8.47 5.96
C ALA A 240 2.25 -7.28 6.82
N ILE A 241 2.02 -7.37 8.13
CA ILE A 241 2.44 -6.37 9.12
C ILE A 241 3.42 -7.01 10.10
N TYR A 242 4.56 -6.37 10.37
CA TYR A 242 5.51 -6.82 11.39
C TYR A 242 5.78 -5.70 12.39
N ILE A 243 5.56 -5.97 13.68
CA ILE A 243 5.90 -5.05 14.77
C ILE A 243 7.01 -5.69 15.59
N LYS A 244 8.14 -5.00 15.68
CA LYS A 244 9.35 -5.55 16.31
C LYS A 244 9.91 -4.64 17.40
N GLY A 245 10.11 -5.18 18.60
CA GLY A 245 10.90 -4.56 19.66
C GLY A 245 10.27 -3.35 20.33
N PHE A 246 8.97 -3.41 20.60
CA PHE A 246 8.25 -2.37 21.32
C PHE A 246 7.72 -2.86 22.65
N ARG A 247 7.66 -1.94 23.62
CA ARG A 247 6.99 -2.15 24.88
C ARG A 247 5.67 -1.39 24.93
N ALA A 248 4.56 -2.09 25.10
CA ALA A 248 3.28 -1.49 25.41
C ALA A 248 3.18 -1.20 26.92
N THR A 249 2.51 -0.10 27.27
CA THR A 249 2.38 0.38 28.65
C THR A 249 0.94 0.40 29.16
N ASN A 250 -0.03 -0.05 28.36
CA ASN A 250 -1.47 -0.04 28.65
C ASN A 250 -1.83 -0.73 29.99
N THR A 251 -2.53 0.00 30.86
CA THR A 251 -3.04 -0.48 32.16
C THR A 251 -4.54 -0.74 32.19
N ALA A 252 -5.26 -0.43 31.11
CA ALA A 252 -6.72 -0.53 31.04
C ALA A 252 -7.25 -1.43 29.90
N GLY A 253 -6.41 -1.77 28.93
CA GLY A 253 -6.71 -2.68 27.83
C GLY A 253 -5.50 -3.51 27.43
N ALA A 254 -5.61 -4.26 26.33
CA ALA A 254 -4.50 -5.05 25.80
C ALA A 254 -3.30 -4.18 25.41
N GLY A 255 -2.09 -4.75 25.55
CA GLY A 255 -0.88 -4.10 25.06
C GLY A 255 -0.77 -4.17 23.55
N PHE A 256 -1.06 -5.35 23.04
CA PHE A 256 -1.07 -5.66 21.62
C PHE A 256 -2.43 -6.28 21.30
N TYR A 257 -3.23 -5.55 20.53
CA TYR A 257 -4.52 -5.99 20.05
C TYR A 257 -4.44 -6.22 18.55
N ALA A 258 -4.88 -7.39 18.08
CA ALA A 258 -4.87 -7.74 16.69
C ALA A 258 -6.22 -8.33 16.27
N SER A 259 -6.82 -7.79 15.22
CA SER A 259 -8.02 -8.40 14.64
C SER A 259 -8.15 -8.31 13.13
N SER A 260 -8.58 -9.41 12.51
CA SER A 260 -8.88 -9.47 11.07
C SER A 260 -7.70 -9.05 10.20
N ASN A 261 -6.51 -9.59 10.48
CA ASN A 261 -5.30 -9.38 9.68
C ASN A 261 -4.97 -10.65 8.89
N LEU A 262 -4.50 -10.51 7.64
CA LEU A 262 -4.10 -11.66 6.83
C LEU A 262 -2.82 -12.33 7.36
N ASN A 263 -1.80 -11.51 7.65
CA ASN A 263 -0.51 -11.97 8.16
C ASN A 263 0.09 -10.92 9.10
N LEU A 264 0.38 -11.31 10.33
CA LEU A 264 0.89 -10.41 11.36
C LEU A 264 2.02 -11.08 12.16
N GLY A 265 3.09 -10.34 12.43
CA GLY A 265 4.16 -10.76 13.34
C GLY A 265 4.37 -9.79 14.48
N PHE A 266 4.48 -10.32 15.69
CA PHE A 266 5.04 -9.62 16.85
C PHE A 266 6.37 -10.27 17.21
N ASP A 267 7.45 -9.49 17.17
CA ASP A 267 8.80 -9.97 17.50
C ASP A 267 9.41 -9.11 18.61
N ALA A 268 9.93 -9.74 19.67
CA ALA A 268 10.57 -9.05 20.78
C ALA A 268 9.71 -7.95 21.46
N CYS A 269 8.39 -8.08 21.38
CA CYS A 269 7.43 -7.14 21.95
C CYS A 269 7.14 -7.46 23.42
N SER A 270 6.86 -6.44 24.25
CA SER A 270 6.60 -6.66 25.67
C SER A 270 5.47 -5.85 26.27
N ILE A 271 4.78 -6.42 27.26
CA ILE A 271 3.90 -5.70 28.16
C ILE A 271 3.99 -6.27 29.58
N ILE A 272 4.40 -5.46 30.54
CA ILE A 272 4.47 -5.86 31.96
C ILE A 272 3.64 -4.97 32.89
N SER A 273 2.99 -3.96 32.32
CA SER A 273 2.02 -3.12 33.03
C SER A 273 0.89 -3.97 33.57
N SER A 274 0.57 -3.78 34.85
CA SER A 274 -0.49 -4.53 35.52
C SER A 274 -1.87 -4.14 34.98
N ALA A 275 -2.59 -5.13 34.45
CA ALA A 275 -4.03 -5.06 34.19
C ALA A 275 -4.60 -6.49 34.28
N PRO A 276 -4.96 -6.95 35.48
CA PRO A 276 -5.27 -8.37 35.74
C PRO A 276 -6.54 -8.87 35.05
N THR A 277 -7.40 -7.96 34.57
CA THR A 277 -8.61 -8.29 33.81
C THR A 277 -8.40 -8.28 32.30
N GLN A 278 -7.23 -7.87 31.82
CA GLN A 278 -6.95 -7.65 30.40
C GLN A 278 -5.81 -8.54 29.89
N PRO A 279 -5.90 -9.07 28.67
CA PRO A 279 -4.82 -9.86 28.05
C PRO A 279 -3.60 -9.01 27.70
N GLY A 280 -2.42 -9.59 27.63
CA GLY A 280 -1.20 -8.91 27.15
C GLY A 280 -1.21 -8.75 25.63
N PHE A 281 -1.24 -9.91 24.96
CA PHE A 281 -1.47 -10.05 23.53
C PHE A 281 -2.87 -10.62 23.32
N ASP A 282 -3.73 -9.85 22.66
CA ASP A 282 -5.10 -10.24 22.33
C ASP A 282 -5.25 -10.36 20.83
N ILE A 283 -5.44 -11.59 20.36
CA ILE A 283 -5.37 -11.91 18.94
C ILE A 283 -6.67 -12.58 18.52
N GLY A 284 -7.37 -12.01 17.54
CA GLY A 284 -8.69 -12.49 17.18
C GLY A 284 -9.12 -12.25 15.74
N GLY A 285 -9.49 -13.32 15.03
CA GLY A 285 -9.95 -13.24 13.64
C GLY A 285 -8.83 -12.92 12.64
N GLY A 286 -8.90 -13.50 11.45
CA GLY A 286 -7.96 -13.26 10.35
C GLY A 286 -7.23 -14.54 9.90
N GLY A 287 -6.07 -14.35 9.29
CA GLY A 287 -5.20 -15.44 8.81
C GLY A 287 -4.26 -15.94 9.91
N MET A 288 -2.96 -15.72 9.70
CA MET A 288 -1.91 -16.23 10.58
C MET A 288 -1.27 -15.10 11.40
N VAL A 289 -1.01 -15.36 12.68
CA VAL A 289 -0.23 -14.46 13.54
C VAL A 289 0.94 -15.19 14.18
N ALA A 290 2.15 -14.65 14.03
CA ALA A 290 3.34 -15.16 14.70
C ALA A 290 3.69 -14.30 15.91
N VAL A 291 3.94 -14.94 17.06
CA VAL A 291 4.40 -14.26 18.28
C VAL A 291 5.72 -14.88 18.70
N ASN A 292 6.81 -14.11 18.67
CA ASN A 292 8.17 -14.59 18.85
C ASN A 292 9.01 -13.65 19.73
N GLY A 293 9.76 -14.22 20.67
CA GLY A 293 10.61 -13.47 21.60
C GLY A 293 9.85 -12.52 22.52
N CYS A 294 8.53 -12.61 22.61
CA CYS A 294 7.70 -11.66 23.34
C CYS A 294 7.68 -11.92 24.86
N LEU A 295 7.26 -10.90 25.62
CA LEU A 295 7.12 -10.95 27.08
C LEU A 295 5.77 -10.38 27.51
N ALA A 296 5.01 -11.10 28.33
CA ALA A 296 3.82 -10.56 28.98
C ALA A 296 3.80 -10.89 30.48
N SER A 297 3.45 -9.92 31.33
CA SER A 297 3.36 -10.08 32.79
C SER A 297 2.21 -9.26 33.38
N ASN A 298 1.69 -9.72 34.52
CA ASN A 298 0.61 -9.05 35.27
C ASN A 298 -0.70 -8.88 34.47
N ARG A 299 -1.03 -9.86 33.62
CA ARG A 299 -2.21 -9.87 32.72
C ARG A 299 -3.22 -10.94 33.09
N ASN A 300 -4.44 -10.85 32.56
CA ASN A 300 -5.39 -11.97 32.63
C ASN A 300 -4.80 -13.19 31.90
N ALA A 301 -4.48 -13.02 30.62
CA ALA A 301 -3.73 -13.99 29.83
C ALA A 301 -2.52 -13.31 29.21
N ALA A 302 -1.36 -13.98 29.20
CA ALA A 302 -0.21 -13.46 28.48
C ALA A 302 -0.48 -13.44 26.96
N LEU A 303 -0.99 -14.54 26.43
CA LEU A 303 -1.53 -14.66 25.08
C LEU A 303 -3.00 -15.11 25.15
N ASN A 304 -3.91 -14.26 24.68
CA ASN A 304 -5.31 -14.60 24.47
C ASN A 304 -5.60 -14.73 22.99
N VAL A 305 -6.31 -15.79 22.61
CA VAL A 305 -6.76 -16.05 21.25
C VAL A 305 -8.27 -16.21 21.23
N ASN A 306 -8.93 -15.32 20.48
CA ASN A 306 -10.38 -15.27 20.37
C ASN A 306 -10.81 -14.90 18.94
N GLY A 307 -11.11 -15.91 18.14
CA GLY A 307 -11.73 -15.77 16.82
C GLY A 307 -11.18 -16.79 15.84
N ALA A 308 -11.64 -16.76 14.59
CA ALA A 308 -11.07 -17.61 13.54
C ALA A 308 -9.67 -17.10 13.15
N VAL A 309 -8.64 -17.55 13.86
CA VAL A 309 -7.23 -17.19 13.63
C VAL A 309 -6.33 -18.37 13.97
N THR A 310 -5.21 -18.50 13.25
CA THR A 310 -4.13 -19.43 13.62
C THR A 310 -2.95 -18.64 14.17
N VAL A 311 -2.63 -18.86 15.44
CA VAL A 311 -1.49 -18.22 16.10
C VAL A 311 -0.36 -19.23 16.22
N VAL A 312 0.85 -18.84 15.80
CA VAL A 312 2.07 -19.61 16.07
C VAL A 312 2.80 -18.92 17.21
N SER A 313 2.78 -19.58 18.37
CA SER A 313 3.45 -19.15 19.59
C SER A 313 4.85 -19.79 19.63
N TYR A 314 5.87 -19.00 19.27
CA TYR A 314 7.26 -19.44 19.26
C TYR A 314 7.87 -19.35 20.67
N VAL A 315 9.09 -18.82 20.78
CA VAL A 315 9.85 -18.67 22.02
C VAL A 315 9.34 -17.44 22.75
N TRP A 316 9.06 -17.57 24.05
CA TRP A 316 8.69 -16.46 24.92
C TRP A 316 9.78 -16.18 25.96
N GLN A 317 9.94 -14.91 26.31
CA GLN A 317 10.67 -14.51 27.51
C GLN A 317 9.84 -14.82 28.76
N VAL A 318 10.51 -15.11 29.87
CA VAL A 318 9.86 -15.50 31.12
C VAL A 318 9.10 -14.31 31.71
N GLY A 319 7.76 -14.37 31.66
CA GLY A 319 6.87 -13.45 32.34
C GLY A 319 6.32 -14.00 33.66
N THR A 320 5.75 -13.14 34.49
CA THR A 320 5.17 -13.51 35.80
C THR A 320 3.83 -12.82 36.05
N GLY A 321 3.02 -13.36 36.96
CA GLY A 321 1.79 -12.71 37.43
C GLY A 321 0.62 -12.75 36.44
N ASN A 322 0.66 -13.63 35.43
CA ASN A 322 -0.49 -13.85 34.55
C ASN A 322 -1.41 -14.93 35.12
N ALA A 323 -2.73 -14.80 34.95
CA ALA A 323 -3.65 -15.88 35.34
C ALA A 323 -3.54 -17.07 34.37
N TYR A 324 -3.47 -16.80 33.07
CA TYR A 324 -3.26 -17.78 32.02
C TYR A 324 -1.96 -17.50 31.23
N GLY A 325 -1.21 -18.55 30.90
CA GLY A 325 -0.12 -18.44 29.93
C GLY A 325 -0.71 -18.22 28.54
N ILE A 326 -1.39 -19.25 28.04
CA ILE A 326 -2.15 -19.22 26.79
C ILE A 326 -3.63 -19.48 27.09
N SER A 327 -4.51 -18.60 26.62
CA SER A 327 -5.96 -18.74 26.68
C SER A 327 -6.54 -18.78 25.26
N VAL A 328 -7.32 -19.80 24.93
CA VAL A 328 -7.97 -19.95 23.61
C VAL A 328 -9.46 -20.22 23.78
N TYR A 329 -10.29 -19.31 23.26
CA TYR A 329 -11.75 -19.47 23.20
C TYR A 329 -12.20 -20.00 21.82
N PHE A 330 -11.69 -19.37 20.75
CA PHE A 330 -11.91 -19.77 19.36
C PHE A 330 -10.60 -19.64 18.60
N GLY A 331 -10.39 -20.47 17.59
CA GLY A 331 -9.17 -20.50 16.79
C GLY A 331 -8.17 -21.50 17.32
N LYS A 332 -6.92 -21.37 16.87
CA LYS A 332 -5.86 -22.33 17.17
C LYS A 332 -4.57 -21.65 17.58
N VAL A 333 -3.90 -22.19 18.60
CA VAL A 333 -2.52 -21.87 18.93
C VAL A 333 -1.63 -23.08 18.66
N SER A 334 -0.63 -22.89 17.80
CA SER A 334 0.46 -23.84 17.58
C SER A 334 1.67 -23.44 18.41
N LYS A 335 2.09 -24.28 19.35
CA LYS A 335 3.23 -24.02 20.26
C LYS A 335 4.55 -24.51 19.68
N HIS A 336 5.62 -23.73 19.84
CA HIS A 336 7.00 -24.13 19.52
C HIS A 336 8.01 -23.42 20.44
N GLY A 337 8.84 -24.16 21.18
CA GLY A 337 9.80 -23.57 22.13
C GLY A 337 9.15 -23.13 23.45
N THR A 338 9.77 -22.19 24.18
CA THR A 338 9.26 -21.71 25.48
C THR A 338 7.96 -20.95 25.32
N GLN A 339 7.00 -21.18 26.20
CA GLN A 339 5.65 -20.60 26.13
C GLN A 339 5.46 -19.55 27.23
N PRO A 340 4.50 -18.62 27.08
CA PRO A 340 4.27 -17.63 28.10
C PRO A 340 3.76 -18.28 29.38
N SER A 341 4.22 -17.77 30.53
CA SER A 341 3.85 -18.31 31.84
C SER A 341 2.55 -17.69 32.37
N GLY A 342 1.75 -18.50 33.05
CA GLY A 342 0.64 -18.07 33.89
C GLY A 342 0.33 -19.12 34.96
N ALA A 343 -0.48 -18.75 35.96
CA ALA A 343 -0.89 -19.65 37.04
C ALA A 343 -1.52 -20.94 36.49
N THR A 344 -2.32 -20.81 35.43
CA THR A 344 -2.75 -21.90 34.57
C THR A 344 -1.98 -21.79 33.24
N PRO A 345 -1.09 -22.75 32.88
CA PRO A 345 -0.28 -22.65 31.66
C PRO A 345 -1.13 -22.53 30.40
N GLU A 346 -2.17 -23.36 30.30
CA GLU A 346 -3.01 -23.49 29.11
C GLU A 346 -4.48 -23.55 29.53
N TYR A 347 -5.30 -22.71 28.93
CA TYR A 347 -6.74 -22.65 29.11
C TYR A 347 -7.43 -22.71 27.76
N VAL A 348 -8.21 -23.77 27.54
CA VAL A 348 -8.96 -24.00 26.30
C VAL A 348 -10.42 -24.12 26.64
N THR A 349 -11.27 -23.41 25.91
CA THR A 349 -12.73 -23.45 26.09
C THR A 349 -13.46 -23.25 24.76
N ALA A 350 -14.78 -23.41 24.78
CA ALA A 350 -15.70 -23.33 23.64
C ALA A 350 -15.30 -24.22 22.44
N GLY A 351 -14.44 -23.75 21.55
CA GLY A 351 -13.95 -24.50 20.39
C GLY A 351 -12.49 -24.20 20.04
N GLY A 352 -11.73 -23.69 21.01
CA GLY A 352 -10.31 -23.43 20.86
C GLY A 352 -9.48 -24.72 20.76
N ASP A 353 -8.31 -24.62 20.15
CA ASP A 353 -7.30 -25.68 20.12
C ASP A 353 -5.93 -25.12 20.50
N ILE A 354 -5.20 -25.83 21.34
CA ILE A 354 -3.78 -25.59 21.61
C ILE A 354 -3.03 -26.87 21.24
N GLY A 355 -2.37 -26.84 20.08
CA GLY A 355 -1.60 -27.97 19.57
C GLY A 355 -0.10 -27.68 19.61
N GLY A 356 0.70 -28.61 20.11
CA GLY A 356 2.16 -28.51 20.04
C GLY A 356 2.72 -29.52 19.06
N GLY A 357 2.66 -29.27 17.75
CA GLY A 357 3.35 -30.07 16.71
C GLY A 357 3.24 -31.60 16.80
N GLY A 358 2.26 -32.14 17.54
CA GLY A 358 2.22 -33.53 17.97
C GLY A 358 1.57 -34.43 16.93
N VAL A 359 1.83 -35.73 17.06
CA VAL A 359 1.24 -36.73 16.17
C VAL A 359 -0.20 -36.98 16.58
N ILE A 360 -1.08 -37.07 15.57
CA ILE A 360 -2.48 -37.44 15.73
C ILE A 360 -2.53 -38.96 15.98
N ASN A 361 -2.32 -39.34 17.23
CA ASN A 361 -2.57 -40.68 17.71
C ASN A 361 -3.20 -40.60 19.11
N PRO A 362 -3.77 -41.69 19.64
CA PRO A 362 -4.43 -41.67 20.96
C PRO A 362 -3.52 -41.25 22.12
N TRP A 363 -2.20 -41.27 21.91
CA TRP A 363 -1.20 -41.04 22.95
C TRP A 363 -0.61 -39.63 22.93
N GLY A 364 -0.84 -38.85 21.85
CA GLY A 364 -0.31 -37.49 21.69
C GLY A 364 1.21 -37.40 21.55
N ASP A 365 1.91 -38.53 21.37
CA ASP A 365 3.37 -38.60 21.23
C ASP A 365 3.80 -39.78 20.32
N ASN A 366 5.09 -39.81 19.93
CA ASN A 366 5.68 -40.88 19.10
C ASN A 366 6.56 -41.87 19.90
N THR A 367 6.44 -41.90 21.23
CA THR A 367 7.33 -42.72 22.08
C THR A 367 6.66 -44.03 22.47
N ASP A 368 7.08 -45.12 21.83
CA ASP A 368 6.64 -46.47 22.16
C ASP A 368 7.37 -47.05 23.40
N THR A 369 8.64 -46.70 23.59
CA THR A 369 9.51 -47.15 24.70
C THR A 369 9.01 -46.81 26.10
N THR A 370 8.16 -45.80 26.24
CA THR A 370 7.62 -45.35 27.53
C THR A 370 6.33 -46.07 27.91
N ARG A 371 5.84 -47.03 27.11
CA ARG A 371 4.51 -47.63 27.29
C ARG A 371 4.57 -49.16 27.23
N PRO A 372 3.62 -49.86 27.87
CA PRO A 372 3.45 -51.29 27.65
C PRO A 372 3.04 -51.60 26.21
N VAL A 373 3.97 -52.17 25.45
CA VAL A 373 3.77 -52.66 24.09
C VAL A 373 4.49 -54.00 23.98
N GLY A 374 3.81 -54.98 23.41
CA GLY A 374 4.35 -56.31 23.23
C GLY A 374 3.87 -56.96 21.94
N ASP A 375 4.74 -57.72 21.29
CA ASP A 375 4.34 -58.70 20.29
C ASP A 375 4.92 -60.09 20.57
N LEU A 376 4.20 -61.09 20.12
CA LEU A 376 4.56 -62.50 20.24
C LEU A 376 4.33 -63.18 18.90
N SER A 377 5.33 -63.90 18.40
CA SER A 377 5.22 -64.63 17.15
C SER A 377 5.79 -66.04 17.25
N ARG A 378 5.33 -66.91 16.35
CA ARG A 378 5.86 -68.27 16.23
C ARG A 378 7.01 -68.28 15.23
N PHE A 379 8.24 -68.45 15.71
CA PHE A 379 9.45 -68.44 14.87
C PHE A 379 10.23 -69.77 14.86
N SER A 380 9.73 -70.80 15.53
CA SER A 380 10.32 -72.15 15.53
C SER A 380 10.22 -72.82 14.15
N SER A 381 11.24 -73.57 13.73
CA SER A 381 11.30 -74.30 12.45
C SER A 381 10.34 -75.51 12.32
N GLY A 382 9.21 -75.49 13.03
CA GLY A 382 8.17 -76.51 12.99
C GLY A 382 6.83 -75.98 13.49
N GLY A 383 5.73 -76.39 12.86
CA GLY A 383 4.38 -76.07 13.30
C GLY A 383 4.06 -76.68 14.67
N GLN A 384 3.03 -76.17 15.36
CA GLN A 384 2.55 -76.75 16.62
C GLN A 384 1.43 -77.73 16.32
N SER A 385 1.62 -79.01 16.60
CA SER A 385 0.55 -79.99 16.49
C SER A 385 -0.52 -79.74 17.56
N ILE A 386 -1.78 -79.72 17.13
CA ILE A 386 -2.96 -79.54 17.97
C ILE A 386 -3.83 -80.79 17.83
N ALA A 387 -4.17 -81.42 18.95
CA ALA A 387 -5.04 -82.58 18.97
C ALA A 387 -6.49 -82.20 18.60
N ALA A 388 -7.19 -83.13 17.96
CA ALA A 388 -8.62 -82.96 17.66
C ALA A 388 -9.44 -82.72 18.93
N SER A 389 -10.46 -81.87 18.81
CA SER A 389 -11.46 -81.60 19.86
C SER A 389 -10.87 -81.17 21.21
N THR A 390 -9.72 -80.50 21.19
CA THR A 390 -8.99 -80.07 22.40
C THR A 390 -8.64 -78.60 22.33
N ILE A 391 -8.91 -77.85 23.39
CA ILE A 391 -8.41 -76.47 23.54
C ILE A 391 -6.93 -76.53 23.86
N SER A 392 -6.11 -75.91 23.01
CA SER A 392 -4.66 -75.89 23.16
C SER A 392 -4.13 -74.46 23.19
N LYS A 393 -3.23 -74.17 24.13
CA LYS A 393 -2.53 -72.88 24.17
C LYS A 393 -1.63 -72.73 22.95
N ILE A 394 -1.68 -71.59 22.30
CA ILE A 394 -0.80 -71.27 21.16
C ILE A 394 0.59 -70.96 21.70
N ILE A 395 1.59 -71.64 21.15
CA ILE A 395 2.99 -71.45 21.55
C ILE A 395 3.65 -70.41 20.63
N PHE A 396 3.95 -69.26 21.22
CA PHE A 396 4.77 -68.20 20.65
C PHE A 396 6.19 -68.30 21.21
N THR A 397 7.19 -68.15 20.35
CA THR A 397 8.60 -68.43 20.68
C THR A 397 9.52 -67.24 20.47
N PHE A 398 8.99 -66.12 20.00
CA PHE A 398 9.76 -64.92 19.68
C PHE A 398 8.93 -63.67 19.97
N SER A 399 9.63 -62.55 20.20
CA SER A 399 9.05 -61.22 20.39
C SER A 399 10.01 -60.21 19.76
N ALA A 400 9.52 -59.37 18.85
CA ALA A 400 10.28 -58.28 18.25
C ALA A 400 10.25 -57.03 19.13
N ASN A 401 9.11 -56.79 19.80
CA ASN A 401 8.85 -55.67 20.67
C ASN A 401 8.40 -56.16 22.05
N ASN A 402 9.12 -55.73 23.08
CA ASN A 402 8.85 -56.10 24.46
C ASN A 402 9.12 -54.91 25.40
N GLN A 403 8.41 -53.80 25.17
CA GLN A 403 8.54 -52.64 26.05
C GLN A 403 7.97 -52.94 27.43
N LYS A 404 8.64 -52.46 28.49
CA LYS A 404 8.25 -52.67 29.89
C LYS A 404 8.03 -54.14 30.29
N ASN A 405 8.70 -55.07 29.62
CA ASN A 405 8.55 -56.51 29.85
C ASN A 405 7.09 -57.00 29.68
N THR A 406 6.39 -56.46 28.68
CA THR A 406 5.00 -56.82 28.36
C THR A 406 4.87 -58.27 27.84
N CYS A 407 5.94 -58.88 27.34
CA CYS A 407 5.98 -60.25 26.80
C CYS A 407 6.70 -61.22 27.74
N ASP A 408 6.05 -62.32 28.11
CA ASP A 408 6.60 -63.49 28.80
C ASP A 408 6.69 -64.66 27.81
N ILE A 409 7.77 -64.65 27.03
CA ILE A 409 8.03 -65.59 25.94
C ILE A 409 8.07 -67.05 26.43
N PRO A 410 8.76 -67.41 27.53
CA PRO A 410 8.80 -68.79 28.03
C PRO A 410 7.42 -69.40 28.29
N ASN A 411 6.43 -68.57 28.60
CA ASN A 411 5.06 -69.00 28.84
C ASN A 411 4.09 -68.60 27.72
N SER A 412 4.57 -68.09 26.58
CA SER A 412 3.75 -67.68 25.42
C SER A 412 2.55 -66.80 25.80
N ARG A 413 2.80 -65.74 26.58
CA ARG A 413 1.76 -64.82 27.08
C ARG A 413 2.24 -63.40 27.20
N PHE A 414 1.30 -62.47 27.30
CA PHE A 414 1.56 -61.11 27.72
C PHE A 414 1.34 -60.93 29.22
N VAL A 415 2.05 -59.99 29.82
CA VAL A 415 1.88 -59.54 31.21
C VAL A 415 1.63 -58.04 31.17
N ALA A 416 0.52 -57.58 31.73
CA ALA A 416 0.22 -56.15 31.83
C ALA A 416 1.13 -55.51 32.89
N PRO A 417 2.13 -54.68 32.54
CA PRO A 417 3.03 -54.08 33.53
C PRO A 417 2.34 -52.98 34.35
N GLU A 418 1.29 -52.38 33.78
CA GLU A 418 0.53 -51.27 34.35
C GLU A 418 -0.97 -51.50 34.22
N THR A 419 -1.74 -50.97 35.16
CA THR A 419 -3.21 -50.97 35.06
C THR A 419 -3.67 -50.04 33.94
N GLY A 420 -4.55 -50.50 33.05
CA GLY A 420 -5.07 -49.70 31.95
C GLY A 420 -6.01 -50.45 31.02
N TYR A 421 -6.44 -49.79 29.96
CA TYR A 421 -7.12 -50.43 28.83
C TYR A 421 -6.09 -50.83 27.78
N TYR A 422 -6.18 -52.08 27.35
CA TYR A 422 -5.27 -52.67 26.38
C TYR A 422 -6.06 -53.09 25.14
N LEU A 423 -5.53 -52.77 23.96
CA LEU A 423 -5.93 -53.38 22.71
C LEU A 423 -5.07 -54.62 22.52
N VAL A 424 -5.73 -55.77 22.37
CA VAL A 424 -5.08 -57.05 22.16
C VAL A 424 -5.57 -57.62 20.84
N ASN A 425 -4.66 -58.13 20.00
CA ASN A 425 -5.01 -58.84 18.78
C ASN A 425 -4.19 -60.12 18.62
N CYS A 426 -4.76 -61.08 17.90
CA CYS A 426 -4.07 -62.30 17.52
C CYS A 426 -4.54 -62.76 16.14
N ARG A 427 -3.58 -63.23 15.35
CA ARG A 427 -3.73 -63.96 14.10
C ARG A 427 -3.10 -65.33 14.29
N VAL A 428 -3.80 -66.39 13.89
CA VAL A 428 -3.27 -67.75 13.86
C VAL A 428 -3.55 -68.41 12.53
N GLY A 429 -2.51 -68.91 11.88
CA GLY A 429 -2.60 -69.77 10.70
C GLY A 429 -2.64 -71.24 11.12
N ILE A 430 -3.53 -72.03 10.53
CA ILE A 430 -3.77 -73.43 10.90
C ILE A 430 -3.87 -74.28 9.62
N THR A 431 -3.10 -75.37 9.54
CA THR A 431 -3.14 -76.34 8.44
C THR A 431 -3.79 -77.64 8.90
N GLY A 432 -4.69 -78.21 8.10
CA GLY A 432 -5.43 -79.44 8.45
C GLY A 432 -6.67 -79.21 9.33
N ALA A 433 -7.09 -77.95 9.53
CA ALA A 433 -8.30 -77.64 10.28
C ALA A 433 -9.55 -78.07 9.51
N SER A 434 -10.49 -78.72 10.20
CA SER A 434 -11.78 -79.16 9.64
C SER A 434 -12.89 -78.96 10.65
N GLY A 435 -14.09 -78.60 10.17
CA GLY A 435 -15.26 -78.38 11.02
C GLY A 435 -15.19 -77.08 11.81
N TYR A 436 -15.56 -77.13 13.09
CA TYR A 436 -15.60 -75.98 13.98
C TYR A 436 -14.22 -75.66 14.56
N ASN A 437 -13.78 -74.40 14.43
CA ASN A 437 -12.51 -73.93 14.94
C ASN A 437 -12.68 -72.57 15.62
N GLN A 438 -12.00 -72.33 16.74
CA GLN A 438 -12.08 -71.08 17.50
C GLN A 438 -10.71 -70.55 17.91
N LEU A 439 -10.57 -69.23 17.91
CA LEU A 439 -9.48 -68.50 18.57
C LEU A 439 -10.04 -67.85 19.83
N MET A 440 -9.42 -68.12 20.96
CA MET A 440 -9.87 -67.70 22.28
C MET A 440 -8.80 -66.85 22.97
N LEU A 441 -9.24 -65.83 23.69
CA LEU A 441 -8.40 -65.01 24.56
C LEU A 441 -8.67 -65.39 26.00
N TYR A 442 -7.59 -65.66 26.74
CA TYR A 442 -7.61 -65.99 28.16
C TYR A 442 -6.99 -64.85 28.96
N VAL A 443 -7.57 -64.54 30.12
CA VAL A 443 -7.01 -63.61 31.10
C VAL A 443 -6.83 -64.34 32.42
N ASN A 444 -5.62 -64.31 32.99
CA ASN A 444 -5.27 -65.03 34.23
C ASN A 444 -5.70 -66.52 34.23
N GLY A 445 -5.51 -67.20 33.10
CA GLY A 445 -5.82 -68.64 32.95
C GLY A 445 -7.30 -68.99 32.77
N SER A 446 -8.21 -68.01 32.70
CA SER A 446 -9.62 -68.22 32.40
C SER A 446 -10.00 -67.68 31.02
N VAL A 447 -10.93 -68.35 30.32
CA VAL A 447 -11.49 -67.83 29.07
C VAL A 447 -12.10 -66.46 29.36
N ASN A 448 -11.64 -65.44 28.65
CA ASN A 448 -12.25 -64.13 28.69
C ASN A 448 -13.24 -63.95 27.54
N THR A 449 -12.82 -64.25 26.31
CA THR A 449 -13.68 -64.14 25.12
C THR A 449 -13.22 -65.05 23.99
N VAL A 450 -14.14 -65.41 23.09
CA VAL A 450 -13.84 -66.00 21.79
C VAL A 450 -13.61 -64.84 20.82
N LEU A 451 -12.37 -64.68 20.33
CA LEU A 451 -11.98 -63.61 19.43
C LEU A 451 -12.54 -63.81 18.02
N ALA A 452 -12.61 -65.05 17.57
CA ALA A 452 -13.18 -65.44 16.29
C ALA A 452 -13.49 -66.94 16.27
N GLU A 453 -14.49 -67.32 15.48
CA GLU A 453 -14.87 -68.71 15.24
C GLU A 453 -15.17 -68.93 13.75
N THR A 454 -14.95 -70.16 13.27
CA THR A 454 -15.17 -70.53 11.87
C THR A 454 -15.69 -71.96 11.78
N TRP A 455 -16.50 -72.23 10.76
CA TRP A 455 -16.92 -73.59 10.40
C TRP A 455 -16.41 -73.90 8.98
N GLN A 456 -15.18 -74.39 8.86
CA GLN A 456 -14.49 -74.54 7.58
C GLN A 456 -13.64 -75.80 7.52
N ASN A 457 -13.52 -76.36 6.30
CA ASN A 457 -12.63 -77.45 5.98
C ASN A 457 -11.48 -76.91 5.11
N ALA A 458 -10.31 -76.74 5.71
CA ALA A 458 -9.14 -76.18 5.05
C ALA A 458 -7.99 -77.17 5.09
N THR A 459 -7.74 -77.83 3.95
CA THR A 459 -6.60 -78.75 3.80
C THR A 459 -5.27 -77.99 3.90
N ASN A 460 -5.20 -76.76 3.36
CA ASN A 460 -4.04 -75.88 3.43
C ASN A 460 -4.44 -74.47 3.89
N GLY A 461 -4.06 -74.08 5.11
CA GLY A 461 -4.02 -72.68 5.55
C GLY A 461 -5.36 -71.99 5.84
N LEU A 462 -6.02 -72.35 6.95
CA LEU A 462 -7.04 -71.52 7.60
C LEU A 462 -6.35 -70.40 8.40
N THR A 463 -6.81 -69.16 8.28
CA THR A 463 -6.39 -68.07 9.18
C THR A 463 -7.56 -67.64 10.03
N ILE A 464 -7.41 -67.70 11.36
CA ILE A 464 -8.37 -67.16 12.32
C ILE A 464 -7.72 -65.96 13.00
N SER A 465 -8.40 -64.82 13.01
CA SER A 465 -7.88 -63.61 13.64
C SER A 465 -8.98 -62.82 14.32
N GLY A 466 -8.64 -62.14 15.41
CA GLY A 466 -9.55 -61.23 16.09
C GLY A 466 -8.82 -60.29 17.04
N ALA A 467 -9.55 -59.31 17.56
CA ALA A 467 -9.06 -58.31 18.50
C ALA A 467 -10.09 -58.01 19.58
N SER A 468 -9.62 -57.56 20.75
CA SER A 468 -10.48 -57.13 21.85
C SER A 468 -9.83 -56.00 22.63
N ILE A 469 -10.66 -55.13 23.22
CA ILE A 469 -10.23 -54.12 24.18
C ILE A 469 -10.60 -54.60 25.57
N LEU A 470 -9.61 -54.69 26.44
CA LEU A 470 -9.75 -55.25 27.79
C LEU A 470 -9.16 -54.30 28.82
N ARG A 471 -9.80 -54.18 29.98
CA ARG A 471 -9.17 -53.54 31.14
C ARG A 471 -8.34 -54.57 31.90
N LEU A 472 -7.03 -54.36 32.00
CA LEU A 472 -6.11 -55.23 32.72
C LEU A 472 -5.55 -54.48 33.94
N LEU A 473 -5.44 -55.17 35.07
CA LEU A 473 -4.69 -54.66 36.21
C LEU A 473 -3.21 -55.03 36.05
N ALA A 474 -2.33 -54.25 36.68
CA ALA A 474 -0.91 -54.58 36.73
C ALA A 474 -0.70 -56.02 37.23
N GLY A 475 0.12 -56.79 36.51
CA GLY A 475 0.40 -58.20 36.74
C GLY A 475 -0.56 -59.19 36.06
N TYR A 476 -1.68 -58.75 35.47
CA TYR A 476 -2.59 -59.67 34.77
C TYR A 476 -1.93 -60.26 33.53
N THR A 477 -2.19 -61.54 33.25
CA THR A 477 -1.66 -62.23 32.09
C THR A 477 -2.70 -62.41 31.00
N VAL A 478 -2.26 -62.37 29.73
CA VAL A 478 -3.11 -62.60 28.56
C VAL A 478 -2.48 -63.67 27.67
N ASP A 479 -3.24 -64.72 27.39
CA ASP A 479 -2.80 -65.89 26.66
C ASP A 479 -3.79 -66.20 25.52
N PHE A 480 -3.35 -66.84 24.44
CA PHE A 480 -4.22 -67.22 23.32
C PHE A 480 -4.30 -68.73 23.17
N HIS A 481 -5.50 -69.22 22.91
CA HIS A 481 -5.80 -70.63 22.78
C HIS A 481 -6.58 -70.86 21.49
N VAL A 482 -6.38 -72.05 20.91
CA VAL A 482 -7.11 -72.50 19.73
C VAL A 482 -7.88 -73.78 20.07
N PHE A 483 -9.10 -73.87 19.55
CA PHE A 483 -9.86 -75.11 19.46
C PHE A 483 -9.99 -75.49 18.00
N VAL A 484 -9.77 -76.76 17.69
CA VAL A 484 -9.96 -77.33 16.35
C VAL A 484 -10.70 -78.66 16.47
N ASN A 485 -11.71 -78.89 15.63
CA ASN A 485 -12.48 -80.15 15.67
C ASN A 485 -11.69 -81.33 15.09
N ALA A 486 -10.80 -81.10 14.12
CA ALA A 486 -9.87 -82.11 13.61
C ALA A 486 -8.42 -81.82 14.04
N ALA A 487 -7.59 -82.87 14.11
CA ALA A 487 -6.17 -82.70 14.41
C ALA A 487 -5.51 -81.82 13.34
N ALA A 488 -4.85 -80.76 13.78
CA ALA A 488 -4.34 -79.71 12.90
C ALA A 488 -2.97 -79.22 13.37
N THR A 489 -2.36 -78.34 12.60
CA THR A 489 -1.05 -77.75 12.93
C THR A 489 -1.14 -76.23 12.87
N VAL A 490 -0.80 -75.54 13.96
CA VAL A 490 -0.60 -74.09 13.93
C VAL A 490 0.69 -73.80 13.18
N ASN A 491 0.57 -72.96 12.14
CA ASN A 491 1.63 -72.63 11.21
C ASN A 491 2.73 -71.81 11.89
N TYR A 492 3.97 -72.09 11.49
CA TYR A 492 5.16 -71.35 11.91
C TYR A 492 5.36 -70.09 11.04
N LYS A 493 6.28 -69.23 11.47
CA LYS A 493 6.57 -67.87 10.97
C LYS A 493 5.57 -66.81 11.44
N ASP A 494 6.12 -65.62 11.64
CA ASP A 494 5.37 -64.44 12.05
C ASP A 494 4.21 -64.12 11.10
N GLU A 495 4.45 -64.17 9.77
CA GLU A 495 3.44 -63.97 8.72
C GLU A 495 2.17 -64.84 8.87
N ASN A 496 2.26 -65.97 9.56
CA ASN A 496 1.13 -66.87 9.80
C ASN A 496 0.55 -66.73 11.22
N THR A 497 1.38 -66.64 12.25
CA THR A 497 0.94 -66.69 13.65
C THR A 497 1.63 -65.60 14.48
N HIS A 498 0.84 -64.61 14.88
CA HIS A 498 1.29 -63.38 15.56
C HIS A 498 0.21 -62.89 16.53
N ALA A 499 0.62 -62.37 17.68
CA ALA A 499 -0.23 -61.63 18.60
C ALA A 499 0.46 -60.33 19.02
N SER A 500 -0.32 -59.29 19.29
CA SER A 500 0.21 -58.04 19.84
C SER A 500 -0.73 -57.44 20.87
N ILE A 501 -0.13 -56.64 21.76
CA ILE A 501 -0.81 -55.94 22.84
C ILE A 501 -0.23 -54.53 22.99
N ILE A 502 -1.11 -53.55 23.18
CA ILE A 502 -0.71 -52.16 23.46
C ILE A 502 -1.67 -51.53 24.45
N ARG A 503 -1.14 -50.78 25.41
CA ARG A 503 -1.95 -49.95 26.30
C ARG A 503 -2.45 -48.70 25.57
N ILE A 504 -3.77 -48.51 25.56
CA ILE A 504 -4.45 -47.40 24.85
C ILE A 504 -5.06 -46.35 25.78
N ALA A 505 -5.25 -46.65 27.06
CA ALA A 505 -5.67 -45.68 28.09
C ALA A 505 -5.18 -46.09 29.49
#